data_AF-K2DQK2-F1
#
_entry.id   AF-K2DQK2-F1
#
_cell.length_a   1.000
_cell.length_b   1.000
_cell.length_c   1.000
_cell.angle_alpha   90.00
_cell.angle_beta   90.00
_cell.angle_gamma   90.00
#
_symmetry.space_group_name_H-M   'P 1'
#
loop_
_entity.id
_entity.type
_entity.pdbx_description
1 polymer ?
#
loop_
_entity_poly.entity_id
_entity_poly.type
_entity_poly.pdbx_seq_one_letter_code
_entity_poly.pdbx_strand_id
1 'polypeptide(L)'
;FLFAYQSFDSWRRSRLATKSDREEENKHLMVQAEQAFQEGNKEEAKKLFEEVRNKASGGMLALAATQYLAFLIYKEGKRKEAYEMLLPYKEQLSDDILILLHELAAEEKNYPLVIEISQKCYQTAPSQKMALNNSRAYAHEGQPKFAGGWLQTAWQFGGLNLPVILEEEEFKAVVQDPEFQEFIPK
;
A
#
# COMPACT_ATOMS: atom_id res chain seq x y z
N PHE A 1 -8.57 -2.12 -10.47
CA PHE A 1 -8.48 -1.45 -9.16
C PHE A 1 -9.71 -0.58 -8.95
N LEU A 2 -10.82 -1.20 -8.50
CA LEU A 2 -11.91 -0.47 -7.88
C LEU A 2 -11.45 -0.16 -6.46
N PHE A 3 -11.16 1.11 -6.17
CA PHE A 3 -11.01 1.56 -4.79
C PHE A 3 -12.41 1.55 -4.18
N ALA A 4 -12.66 0.64 -3.23
CA ALA A 4 -13.94 0.54 -2.58
C ALA A 4 -13.96 1.52 -1.40
N TYR A 5 -14.62 2.67 -1.61
CA TYR A 5 -15.10 3.61 -0.59
C TYR A 5 -15.59 2.94 0.73
N GLN A 6 -16.03 1.69 0.65
CA GLN A 6 -16.47 0.84 1.75
C GLN A 6 -15.38 0.53 2.81
N SER A 7 -14.10 0.47 2.44
CA SER A 7 -13.02 0.15 3.39
C SER A 7 -12.78 1.29 4.37
N PHE A 8 -12.78 2.53 3.88
CA PHE A 8 -12.68 3.75 4.70
C PHE A 8 -13.82 3.87 5.71
N ASP A 9 -15.02 3.47 5.30
CA ASP A 9 -16.23 3.64 6.09
C ASP A 9 -16.32 2.69 7.29
N SER A 10 -15.78 1.48 7.14
CA SER A 10 -15.66 0.49 8.22
C SER A 10 -14.51 0.85 9.19
N TRP A 11 -13.36 1.28 8.66
CA TRP A 11 -12.21 1.72 9.46
C TRP A 11 -12.53 2.97 10.32
N ARG A 12 -13.33 3.89 9.77
CA ARG A 12 -13.84 5.09 10.49
C ARG A 12 -14.67 4.74 11.74
N ARG A 13 -15.14 3.52 11.90
CA ARG A 13 -15.94 3.11 13.07
C ARG A 13 -15.08 2.59 14.23
N SER A 14 -13.77 2.38 14.05
CA SER A 14 -12.89 1.86 15.11
C SER A 14 -12.21 2.96 15.94
N ARG A 15 -12.73 3.19 17.16
CA ARG A 15 -12.09 3.64 18.43
C ARG A 15 -10.99 4.73 18.50
N LEU A 16 -10.73 5.54 17.48
CA LEU A 16 -9.72 6.64 17.53
C LEU A 16 -10.29 8.07 17.34
N ALA A 17 -11.59 8.28 17.59
CA ALA A 17 -12.21 9.60 17.41
C ALA A 17 -11.78 10.61 18.48
N THR A 18 -11.13 11.69 18.06
CA THR A 18 -10.79 12.87 18.85
C THR A 18 -12.01 13.78 19.05
N LYS A 19 -11.87 14.86 19.82
CA LYS A 19 -12.93 15.88 19.96
C LYS A 19 -13.22 16.58 18.63
N SER A 20 -12.18 16.94 17.88
CA SER A 20 -12.30 17.59 16.57
C SER A 20 -12.96 16.69 15.53
N ASP A 21 -12.79 15.36 15.62
CA ASP A 21 -13.50 14.41 14.74
C ASP A 21 -15.02 14.38 14.97
N ARG A 22 -15.49 14.88 16.13
CA ARG A 22 -16.92 14.92 16.48
C ARG A 22 -17.59 16.23 16.10
N GLU A 23 -16.81 17.26 15.74
CA GLU A 23 -17.34 18.54 15.29
C GLU A 23 -18.07 18.37 13.95
N GLU A 24 -19.29 18.90 13.89
CA GLU A 24 -20.15 18.72 12.72
C GLU A 24 -19.58 19.41 11.47
N GLU A 25 -18.85 20.52 11.67
CA GLU A 25 -18.15 21.22 10.60
C GLU A 25 -17.10 20.33 9.92
N ASN A 26 -16.25 19.64 10.69
CA ASN A 26 -15.21 18.77 10.14
C ASN A 26 -15.79 17.56 9.41
N LYS A 27 -16.92 17.02 9.91
CA LYS A 27 -17.64 15.95 9.20
C LYS A 27 -18.24 16.44 7.89
N HIS A 28 -18.88 17.61 7.91
CA HIS A 28 -19.46 18.20 6.70
C HIS A 28 -18.38 18.46 5.65
N LEU A 29 -17.24 19.02 6.07
CA LEU A 29 -16.10 19.26 5.19
C LEU A 29 -15.54 17.96 4.59
N MET A 30 -15.44 16.89 5.38
CA MET A 30 -15.05 15.56 4.88
C MET A 30 -16.04 15.04 3.83
N VAL A 31 -17.35 15.17 4.07
CA VAL A 31 -18.39 14.75 3.10
C VAL A 31 -18.27 15.54 1.79
N GLN A 32 -18.01 16.85 1.86
CA GLN A 32 -17.79 17.66 0.67
C GLN A 32 -16.54 17.23 -0.10
N ALA A 33 -15.45 16.92 0.61
CA ALA A 33 -14.22 16.43 -0.01
C ALA A 33 -14.44 15.09 -0.75
N GLU A 34 -15.16 14.16 -0.12
CA GLU A 34 -15.54 12.88 -0.71
C GLU A 34 -16.46 13.04 -1.93
N GLN A 35 -17.42 13.96 -1.86
CA GLN A 35 -18.31 14.25 -2.98
C GLN A 35 -17.54 14.84 -4.17
N ALA A 36 -16.68 15.84 -3.95
CA ALA A 36 -15.84 16.41 -4.99
C ALA A 36 -14.92 15.35 -5.63
N PHE A 37 -14.40 14.43 -4.82
CA PHE A 37 -13.61 13.30 -5.30
C PHE A 37 -14.43 12.34 -6.19
N GLN A 38 -15.65 11.97 -5.75
CA GLN A 38 -16.56 11.11 -6.51
C GLN A 38 -17.01 11.73 -7.84
N GLU A 39 -17.20 13.05 -7.87
CA GLU A 39 -17.54 13.81 -9.08
C GLU A 39 -16.34 13.99 -10.03
N GLY A 40 -15.15 13.54 -9.63
CA GLY A 40 -13.92 13.67 -10.42
C GLY A 40 -13.28 15.06 -10.38
N ASN A 41 -13.77 15.96 -9.51
CA ASN A 41 -13.20 17.28 -9.29
C ASN A 41 -11.97 17.21 -8.37
N LYS A 42 -10.86 16.72 -8.94
CA LYS A 42 -9.63 16.37 -8.19
C LYS A 42 -9.02 17.54 -7.43
N GLU A 43 -8.98 18.74 -8.03
CA GLU A 43 -8.36 19.92 -7.40
C GLU A 43 -9.16 20.37 -6.17
N GLU A 44 -10.49 20.43 -6.30
CA GLU A 44 -11.33 20.79 -5.16
C GLU A 44 -11.29 19.73 -4.07
N ALA A 45 -11.32 18.44 -4.45
CA ALA A 45 -11.19 17.34 -3.49
C ALA A 45 -9.90 17.44 -2.67
N LYS A 46 -8.75 17.70 -3.33
CA LYS A 46 -7.47 17.89 -2.66
C LYS A 46 -7.52 19.04 -1.67
N LYS A 47 -7.98 20.20 -2.11
CA LYS A 47 -8.09 21.39 -1.25
C LYS A 47 -8.94 21.11 -0.02
N LEU A 48 -10.08 20.45 -0.19
CA LEU A 48 -10.97 20.10 0.92
C LEU A 48 -10.34 19.07 1.85
N PHE A 49 -9.66 18.03 1.35
CA PHE A 49 -8.95 17.07 2.19
C PHE A 49 -7.77 17.72 2.95
N GLU A 50 -7.03 18.64 2.33
CA GLU A 50 -5.99 19.41 3.03
C GLU A 50 -6.58 20.23 4.18
N GLU A 51 -7.74 20.87 3.95
CA GLU A 51 -8.45 21.61 4.99
C GLU A 51 -8.90 20.69 6.13
N VAL A 52 -9.48 19.52 5.83
CA VAL A 52 -9.85 18.51 6.84
C VAL A 52 -8.63 18.09 7.65
N ARG A 53 -7.52 17.75 6.98
CA ARG A 53 -6.27 17.32 7.63
C ARG A 53 -5.75 18.38 8.61
N ASN A 54 -5.80 19.64 8.21
CA ASN A 54 -5.31 20.76 9.00
C ASN A 54 -6.25 21.09 10.18
N LYS A 55 -7.58 21.01 10.00
CA LYS A 55 -8.55 21.30 11.06
C LYS A 55 -8.66 20.17 12.09
N ALA A 56 -8.72 18.91 11.65
CA ALA A 56 -8.92 17.75 12.52
C ALA A 56 -7.68 17.34 13.35
N SER A 57 -6.55 18.04 13.20
CA SER A 57 -5.40 18.01 14.13
C SER A 57 -4.90 16.61 14.53
N GLY A 58 -4.80 15.69 13.56
CA GLY A 58 -4.25 14.34 13.76
C GLY A 58 -5.26 13.29 14.24
N GLY A 59 -6.55 13.62 14.29
CA GLY A 59 -7.63 12.67 14.52
C GLY A 59 -7.91 11.73 13.34
N MET A 60 -8.95 10.92 13.49
CA MET A 60 -9.36 9.94 12.48
C MET A 60 -9.72 10.58 11.14
N LEU A 61 -10.36 11.76 11.14
CA LEU A 61 -10.66 12.51 9.92
C LEU A 61 -9.38 13.01 9.26
N ALA A 62 -8.39 13.46 10.04
CA ALA A 62 -7.11 13.90 9.50
C ALA A 62 -6.33 12.74 8.85
N LEU A 63 -6.39 11.56 9.45
CA LEU A 63 -5.78 10.36 8.87
C LEU A 63 -6.54 9.88 7.62
N ALA A 64 -7.87 9.91 7.61
CA ALA A 64 -8.66 9.60 6.42
C ALA A 64 -8.34 10.57 5.28
N ALA A 65 -8.30 11.87 5.55
CA ALA A 65 -7.92 12.89 4.59
C ALA A 65 -6.49 12.69 4.06
N THR A 66 -5.53 12.36 4.93
CA THR A 66 -4.16 12.02 4.54
C THR A 66 -4.12 10.84 3.56
N GLN A 67 -4.90 9.79 3.82
CA GLN A 67 -4.98 8.62 2.94
C GLN A 67 -5.56 8.97 1.55
N TYR A 68 -6.61 9.79 1.49
CA TYR A 68 -7.16 10.28 0.22
C TYR A 68 -6.18 11.19 -0.54
N LEU A 69 -5.46 12.07 0.16
CA LEU A 69 -4.44 12.92 -0.43
C LEU A 69 -3.30 12.11 -1.03
N ALA A 70 -2.76 11.15 -0.29
CA ALA A 70 -1.71 10.26 -0.78
C ALA A 70 -2.15 9.51 -2.04
N PHE A 71 -3.41 9.04 -2.06
CA PHE A 71 -3.97 8.39 -3.24
C PHE A 71 -4.06 9.33 -4.45
N LEU A 72 -4.51 10.57 -4.25
CA LEU A 72 -4.59 11.56 -5.32
C LEU A 72 -3.20 11.93 -5.86
N ILE A 73 -2.23 12.13 -4.97
CA ILE A 73 -0.81 12.38 -5.31
C ILE A 73 -0.23 11.20 -6.11
N TYR A 74 -0.50 9.97 -5.69
CA TYR A 74 -0.12 8.77 -6.43
C TYR A 74 -0.71 8.77 -7.86
N LYS A 75 -1.99 9.14 -8.02
CA LYS A 75 -2.66 9.22 -9.33
C LYS A 75 -2.10 10.29 -10.25
N GLU A 76 -1.35 11.25 -9.72
CA GLU A 76 -0.60 12.24 -10.52
C GLU A 76 0.79 11.78 -10.91
N GLY A 77 1.17 10.55 -10.57
CA GLY A 77 2.50 10.01 -10.84
C GLY A 77 3.55 10.45 -9.82
N LYS A 78 3.18 11.18 -8.77
CA LYS A 78 4.09 11.61 -7.68
C LYS A 78 4.27 10.50 -6.65
N ARG A 79 4.80 9.36 -7.10
CA ARG A 79 4.84 8.10 -6.34
C ARG A 79 5.64 8.22 -5.03
N LYS A 80 6.82 8.83 -5.08
CA LYS A 80 7.67 9.06 -3.90
C LYS A 80 7.01 9.96 -2.85
N GLU A 81 6.32 11.02 -3.27
CA GLU A 81 5.60 11.90 -2.34
C GLU A 81 4.44 11.16 -1.65
N ALA A 82 3.71 10.32 -2.39
CA ALA A 82 2.67 9.47 -1.80
C ALA A 82 3.27 8.47 -0.79
N TYR A 83 4.43 7.88 -1.10
CA TYR A 83 5.13 6.98 -0.19
C TYR A 83 5.52 7.68 1.12
N GLU A 84 6.19 8.83 1.02
CA GLU A 84 6.62 9.62 2.18
C GLU A 84 5.43 10.09 3.03
N MET A 85 4.29 10.39 2.40
CA MET A 85 3.07 10.77 3.10
C MET A 85 2.44 9.61 3.90
N LEU A 86 2.49 8.38 3.37
CA LEU A 86 1.86 7.21 3.99
C LEU A 86 2.73 6.54 5.06
N LEU A 87 4.05 6.56 4.88
CA LEU A 87 5.00 5.83 5.71
C LEU A 87 4.84 6.07 7.22
N PRO A 88 4.65 7.32 7.73
CA PRO A 88 4.47 7.57 9.16
C PRO A 88 3.22 6.93 9.77
N TYR A 89 2.25 6.57 8.93
CA TYR A 89 0.93 6.08 9.35
C TYR A 89 0.73 4.59 9.10
N LYS A 90 1.76 3.83 8.71
CA LYS A 90 1.68 2.43 8.26
C LYS A 90 0.82 1.50 9.13
N GLU A 91 0.83 1.68 10.46
CA GLU A 91 0.05 0.87 11.43
C GLU A 91 -1.44 1.24 11.49
N GLN A 92 -1.81 2.40 10.93
CA GLN A 92 -3.14 2.99 11.05
C GLN A 92 -3.84 3.07 9.68
N LEU A 93 -3.16 2.69 8.60
CA LEU A 93 -3.73 2.70 7.26
C LEU A 93 -4.90 1.70 7.13
N SER A 94 -5.88 2.07 6.33
CA SER A 94 -6.86 1.13 5.81
C SER A 94 -6.16 0.07 4.95
N ASP A 95 -6.76 -1.12 4.82
CA ASP A 95 -6.11 -2.22 4.11
C ASP A 95 -5.83 -1.89 2.63
N ASP A 96 -6.72 -1.13 1.96
CA ASP A 96 -6.52 -0.69 0.58
C ASP A 96 -5.31 0.25 0.44
N ILE A 97 -5.11 1.13 1.41
CA ILE A 97 -3.99 2.07 1.39
C ILE A 97 -2.70 1.40 1.86
N LEU A 98 -2.79 0.37 2.70
CA LEU A 98 -1.66 -0.47 3.05
C LEU A 98 -1.13 -1.23 1.82
N ILE A 99 -2.02 -1.72 0.94
CA ILE A 99 -1.64 -2.31 -0.35
C ILE A 99 -0.93 -1.28 -1.24
N LEU A 100 -1.40 -0.03 -1.28
CA LEU A 100 -0.71 1.04 -1.99
C LEU A 100 0.68 1.31 -1.40
N LEU A 101 0.79 1.38 -0.06
CA LEU A 101 2.07 1.55 0.63
C LEU A 101 3.02 0.38 0.31
N HIS A 102 2.54 -0.85 0.22
CA HIS A 102 3.33 -2.02 -0.18
C HIS A 102 3.92 -1.89 -1.58
N GLU A 103 3.11 -1.49 -2.56
CA GLU A 103 3.58 -1.25 -3.93
C GLU A 103 4.66 -0.16 -3.96
N LEU A 104 4.41 0.95 -3.26
CA LEU A 104 5.35 2.07 -3.19
C LEU A 104 6.64 1.72 -2.45
N ALA A 105 6.56 0.95 -1.37
CA ALA A 105 7.72 0.49 -0.62
C ALA A 105 8.63 -0.41 -1.47
N ALA A 106 8.05 -1.26 -2.33
CA ALA A 106 8.81 -2.09 -3.25
C ALA A 106 9.56 -1.24 -4.30
N GLU A 107 8.95 -0.16 -4.78
CA GLU A 107 9.58 0.76 -5.75
C GLU A 107 10.71 1.58 -5.13
N GLU A 108 10.53 2.02 -3.89
CA GLU A 108 11.55 2.72 -3.10
C GLU A 108 12.58 1.75 -2.47
N LYS A 109 12.51 0.45 -2.82
CA LYS A 109 13.38 -0.63 -2.31
C LYS A 109 13.45 -0.70 -0.78
N ASN A 110 12.38 -0.33 -0.08
CA ASN A 110 12.24 -0.52 1.37
C ASN A 110 11.80 -1.98 1.65
N TYR A 111 12.70 -2.92 1.41
CA TYR A 111 12.44 -4.35 1.59
C TYR A 111 12.00 -4.75 3.00
N PRO A 112 12.56 -4.17 4.09
CA PRO A 112 12.06 -4.44 5.44
C PRO A 112 10.57 -4.15 5.60
N LEU A 113 10.10 -3.02 5.06
CA LEU A 113 8.68 -2.66 5.11
C LEU A 113 7.82 -3.58 4.22
N VAL A 114 8.30 -3.93 3.02
CA VAL A 114 7.61 -4.87 2.12
C VAL A 114 7.38 -6.20 2.84
N ILE A 115 8.41 -6.72 3.51
CA ILE A 115 8.33 -7.97 4.31
C ILE A 115 7.34 -7.81 5.46
N GLU A 116 7.45 -6.73 6.23
CA GLU A 116 6.60 -6.45 7.40
C GLU A 116 5.10 -6.54 7.07
N ILE A 117 4.68 -5.96 5.94
CA ILE A 117 3.26 -5.87 5.56
C ILE A 117 2.84 -6.90 4.50
N SER A 118 3.76 -7.75 4.05
CA SER A 118 3.60 -8.70 2.92
C SER A 118 2.37 -9.60 3.05
N GLN A 119 2.24 -10.30 4.17
CA GLN A 119 1.20 -11.31 4.38
C GLN A 119 -0.18 -10.67 4.42
N LYS A 120 -0.33 -9.55 5.15
CA LYS A 120 -1.60 -8.84 5.25
C LYS A 120 -2.04 -8.32 3.88
N CYS A 121 -1.13 -7.65 3.14
CA CYS A 121 -1.45 -7.14 1.81
C CYS A 121 -1.86 -8.26 0.85
N TYR A 122 -1.13 -9.39 0.86
CA TYR A 122 -1.44 -10.51 -0.02
C TYR A 122 -2.77 -11.18 0.33
N GLN A 123 -3.11 -11.32 1.61
CA GLN A 123 -4.40 -11.85 2.04
C GLN A 123 -5.57 -10.93 1.62
N THR A 124 -5.38 -9.62 1.67
CA THR A 124 -6.41 -8.64 1.26
C THR A 124 -6.60 -8.60 -0.25
N ALA A 125 -5.52 -8.55 -1.03
CA ALA A 125 -5.59 -8.46 -2.49
C ALA A 125 -4.50 -9.31 -3.19
N PRO A 126 -4.70 -10.64 -3.27
CA PRO A 126 -3.74 -11.53 -3.91
C PRO A 126 -3.49 -11.13 -5.37
N SER A 127 -2.23 -10.96 -5.75
CA SER A 127 -1.84 -10.71 -7.14
C SER A 127 -0.42 -11.18 -7.44
N GLN A 128 -0.14 -11.44 -8.72
CA GLN A 128 1.20 -11.78 -9.19
C GLN A 128 2.23 -10.71 -8.83
N LYS A 129 1.93 -9.42 -9.07
CA LYS A 129 2.83 -8.31 -8.77
C LYS A 129 3.19 -8.28 -7.29
N MET A 130 2.21 -8.49 -6.42
CA MET A 130 2.42 -8.47 -4.98
C MET A 130 3.27 -9.64 -4.49
N ALA A 131 2.97 -10.86 -4.96
CA ALA A 131 3.79 -12.03 -4.67
C ALA A 131 5.23 -11.86 -5.17
N LEU A 132 5.42 -11.27 -6.35
CA LEU A 132 6.75 -10.99 -6.89
C LEU A 132 7.51 -9.92 -6.08
N ASN A 133 6.84 -8.85 -5.66
CA ASN A 133 7.42 -7.84 -4.76
C ASN A 133 7.85 -8.46 -3.42
N ASN A 134 7.01 -9.34 -2.84
CA ASN A 134 7.36 -10.07 -1.62
C ASN A 134 8.60 -10.94 -1.85
N SER A 135 8.62 -11.71 -2.94
CA SER A 135 9.74 -12.58 -3.29
C SER A 135 11.05 -11.82 -3.38
N ARG A 136 11.07 -10.70 -4.11
CA ARG A 136 12.23 -9.81 -4.23
C ARG A 136 12.72 -9.29 -2.88
N ALA A 137 11.80 -8.85 -2.02
CA ALA A 137 12.17 -8.34 -0.70
C ALA A 137 12.81 -9.41 0.17
N TYR A 138 12.23 -10.61 0.23
CA TYR A 138 12.84 -11.73 0.97
C TYR A 138 14.17 -12.18 0.35
N ALA A 139 14.30 -12.15 -0.97
CA ALA A 139 15.54 -12.51 -1.67
C ALA A 139 16.67 -11.54 -1.31
N HIS A 140 16.39 -10.23 -1.36
CA HIS A 140 17.33 -9.18 -0.99
C HIS A 140 17.79 -9.30 0.47
N GLU A 141 16.87 -9.61 1.38
CA GLU A 141 17.17 -9.79 2.81
C GLU A 141 17.79 -11.17 3.14
N GLY A 142 18.19 -11.95 2.13
CA GLY A 142 18.89 -13.23 2.32
C GLY A 142 18.02 -14.33 2.94
N GLN A 143 16.72 -14.33 2.63
CA GLN A 143 15.74 -15.29 3.14
C GLN A 143 15.26 -16.24 2.02
N PRO A 144 16.09 -17.23 1.61
CA PRO A 144 15.89 -18.03 0.40
C PRO A 144 14.57 -18.80 0.37
N LYS A 145 14.21 -19.46 1.47
CA LYS A 145 12.96 -20.23 1.57
C LYS A 145 11.71 -19.39 1.31
N PHE A 146 11.64 -18.21 1.94
CA PHE A 146 10.49 -17.31 1.77
C PHE A 146 10.48 -16.67 0.38
N ALA A 147 11.65 -16.28 -0.12
CA ALA A 147 11.82 -15.76 -1.47
C ALA A 147 11.30 -16.76 -2.53
N GLY A 148 11.69 -18.03 -2.42
CA GLY A 148 11.27 -19.10 -3.33
C GLY A 148 9.77 -19.36 -3.25
N GLY A 149 9.21 -19.47 -2.04
CA GLY A 149 7.77 -19.66 -1.85
C GLY A 149 6.91 -18.55 -2.46
N TRP A 150 7.33 -17.29 -2.30
CA TRP A 150 6.66 -16.16 -2.93
C TRP A 150 6.84 -16.12 -4.45
N LEU A 151 8.01 -16.51 -4.97
CA LEU A 151 8.24 -16.58 -6.42
C LEU A 151 7.36 -17.65 -7.06
N GLN A 152 7.27 -18.83 -6.44
CA GLN A 152 6.37 -19.90 -6.87
C GLN A 152 4.91 -19.43 -6.85
N THR A 153 4.52 -18.71 -5.80
CA THR A 153 3.18 -18.11 -5.70
C THR A 153 2.92 -17.14 -6.87
N ALA A 154 3.89 -16.28 -7.20
CA ALA A 154 3.78 -15.37 -8.34
C ALA A 154 3.71 -16.12 -9.68
N TRP A 155 4.46 -17.22 -9.82
CA TRP A 155 4.49 -18.06 -11.02
C TRP A 155 3.15 -18.77 -11.28
N GLN A 156 2.44 -19.18 -10.22
CA GLN A 156 1.13 -19.83 -10.35
C GLN A 156 0.05 -18.96 -11.03
N PHE A 157 0.22 -17.63 -11.04
CA PHE A 157 -0.66 -16.73 -11.81
C PHE A 157 -0.42 -16.79 -13.33
N GLY A 158 0.71 -17.37 -13.78
CA GLY A 158 1.08 -17.51 -15.19
C GLY A 158 1.72 -16.27 -15.81
N GLY A 159 2.46 -16.44 -16.91
CA GLY A 159 3.02 -15.31 -17.69
C GLY A 159 4.33 -14.70 -17.15
N LEU A 160 4.93 -15.26 -16.09
CA LEU A 160 6.26 -14.85 -15.64
C LEU A 160 7.36 -15.44 -16.52
N ASN A 161 8.32 -14.60 -16.92
CA ASN A 161 9.58 -15.03 -17.50
C ASN A 161 10.59 -15.28 -16.38
N LEU A 162 10.57 -16.48 -15.80
CA LEU A 162 11.45 -16.85 -14.69
C LEU A 162 12.95 -16.63 -14.97
N PRO A 163 13.50 -17.01 -16.14
CA PRO A 163 14.90 -16.72 -16.46
C PRO A 163 15.27 -15.24 -16.27
N VAL A 164 14.44 -14.32 -16.76
CA VAL A 164 14.69 -12.88 -16.62
C VAL A 164 14.59 -12.42 -15.16
N ILE A 165 13.60 -12.93 -14.42
CA ILE A 165 13.41 -12.55 -13.00
C ILE A 165 14.59 -13.03 -12.14
N LEU A 166 15.09 -14.24 -12.39
CA LEU A 166 16.19 -14.82 -11.63
C LEU A 166 17.55 -14.10 -11.88
N GLU A 167 17.64 -13.29 -12.92
CA GLU A 167 18.80 -12.43 -13.20
C GLU A 167 18.75 -11.07 -12.46
N GLU A 168 17.61 -10.73 -11.84
CA GLU A 168 17.45 -9.49 -11.09
C GLU A 168 18.41 -9.43 -9.89
N GLU A 169 18.78 -8.21 -9.49
CA GLU A 169 19.79 -7.97 -8.44
C GLU A 169 19.39 -8.61 -7.10
N GLU A 170 18.10 -8.55 -6.78
CA GLU A 170 17.50 -9.03 -5.54
C GLU A 170 17.70 -10.55 -5.35
N PHE A 171 17.77 -11.33 -6.43
CA PHE A 171 17.90 -12.78 -6.36
C PHE A 171 19.35 -13.28 -6.36
N LYS A 172 20.34 -12.43 -6.67
CA LYS A 172 21.74 -12.85 -6.82
C LYS A 172 22.29 -13.62 -5.62
N ALA A 173 21.89 -13.23 -4.41
CA ALA A 173 22.36 -13.85 -3.16
C ALA A 173 21.69 -15.22 -2.88
N VAL A 174 20.49 -15.47 -3.41
CA VAL A 174 19.68 -16.66 -3.07
C VAL A 174 19.49 -17.63 -4.24
N VAL A 175 19.82 -17.24 -5.48
CA VAL A 175 19.51 -18.05 -6.67
C VAL A 175 20.19 -19.42 -6.68
N GLN A 176 21.33 -19.60 -6.01
CA GLN A 176 21.99 -20.91 -5.89
C GLN A 176 21.68 -21.62 -4.57
N ASP A 177 20.88 -21.02 -3.70
CA ASP A 177 20.55 -21.58 -2.40
C ASP A 177 19.62 -22.79 -2.55
N PRO A 178 19.91 -23.94 -1.92
CA PRO A 178 19.06 -25.12 -2.00
C PRO A 178 17.61 -24.88 -1.54
N GLU A 179 17.39 -24.11 -0.47
CA GLU A 179 16.04 -23.83 0.03
C GLU A 179 15.24 -22.96 -0.94
N PHE A 180 15.91 -22.11 -1.73
CA PHE A 180 15.27 -21.35 -2.79
C PHE A 180 14.94 -22.23 -3.99
N GLN A 181 15.89 -23.06 -4.40
CA GLN A 181 15.78 -23.95 -5.57
C GLN A 181 14.67 -25.01 -5.44
N GLU A 182 14.28 -25.39 -4.23
CA GLU A 182 13.12 -26.28 -3.99
C GLU A 182 11.81 -25.75 -4.59
N PHE A 183 11.69 -24.43 -4.74
CA PHE A 183 10.46 -23.78 -5.23
C PHE A 183 10.49 -23.48 -6.73
N ILE A 184 11.67 -23.52 -7.36
CA ILE A 184 11.83 -23.13 -8.76
C ILE A 184 11.36 -24.28 -9.67
N PRO A 185 10.38 -24.02 -10.56
CA PRO A 185 9.95 -25.02 -11.54
C PRO A 185 11.13 -25.45 -12.42
N LYS A 186 11.26 -26.77 -12.63
CA LYS A 186 12.26 -27.38 -13.50
C LYS A 186 11.79 -27.43 -14.96
#